data_AF-A0AAF0B4F6-F1
#
_entry.id   AF-A0AAF0B4F6-F1
#
_cell.length_a   1.000
_cell.length_b   1.000
_cell.length_c   1.000
_cell.angle_alpha   90.00
_cell.angle_beta   90.00
_cell.angle_gamma   90.00
#
_symmetry.space_group_name_H-M   'P 1'
#
loop_
_entity.id
_entity.type
_entity.pdbx_description
1 polymer ?
#
loop_
_entity_poly.entity_id
_entity_poly.type
_entity_poly.pdbx_seq_one_letter_code
_entity_poly.pdbx_strand_id
1 'polypeptide(L)'
;MVRQGLLGENEEKLDYVLGLTLPKLLERRLQTKVFKLGLAKSVHHARVLIRQRHIRVGKQMVDIPSFLVRIDSEKHIDFATASPFGGSRPGRVKRKTLRNQKEKAEGDDN
;
A
#
# COMPACT_ATOMS: atom_id res chain seq x y z
N MET A 1 -11.65 2.97 -20.03
CA MET A 1 -11.42 1.63 -19.42
C MET A 1 -9.94 1.23 -19.46
N VAL A 2 -9.22 1.46 -20.57
CA VAL A 2 -7.76 1.22 -20.70
C VAL A 2 -6.94 1.91 -19.61
N ARG A 3 -7.11 3.21 -19.38
CA ARG A 3 -6.40 3.96 -18.31
C ARG A 3 -6.57 3.37 -16.90
N GLN A 4 -7.68 2.68 -16.64
CA GLN A 4 -7.96 2.03 -15.36
C GLN A 4 -7.35 0.63 -15.27
N GLY A 5 -6.81 0.08 -16.36
CA GLY A 5 -6.28 -1.29 -16.42
C GLY A 5 -7.35 -2.37 -16.46
N LEU A 6 -8.56 -2.05 -16.93
CA LEU A 6 -9.68 -2.99 -17.04
C LEU A 6 -9.77 -3.68 -18.40
N LEU A 7 -9.24 -3.04 -19.45
CA LEU A 7 -9.10 -3.61 -20.79
C LEU A 7 -7.62 -3.64 -21.13
N GLY A 8 -7.18 -4.72 -21.78
CA GLY A 8 -5.87 -4.79 -22.42
C GLY A 8 -5.86 -4.08 -23.77
N GLU A 9 -4.66 -3.92 -24.36
CA GLU A 9 -4.45 -3.29 -25.67
C GLU A 9 -5.22 -4.00 -26.81
N ASN A 10 -5.47 -5.31 -26.66
CA ASN A 10 -6.22 -6.10 -27.64
C ASN A 10 -7.75 -6.05 -27.45
N GLU A 11 -8.24 -5.47 -26.34
CA GLU A 11 -9.65 -5.45 -25.94
C GLU A 11 -10.28 -4.04 -26.06
N GLU A 12 -9.71 -3.14 -26.89
CA GLU A 12 -10.14 -1.74 -26.99
C GLU A 12 -11.46 -1.50 -27.77
N LYS A 13 -12.26 -2.55 -28.00
CA LYS A 13 -13.60 -2.43 -28.61
C LYS A 13 -14.69 -2.30 -27.54
N LEU A 14 -15.79 -1.64 -27.90
CA LEU A 14 -16.91 -1.40 -26.97
C LEU A 14 -17.55 -2.68 -26.43
N ASP A 15 -17.59 -3.75 -27.24
CA ASP A 15 -18.22 -5.02 -26.84
C ASP A 15 -17.53 -5.66 -25.62
N TYR A 16 -16.21 -5.48 -25.47
CA TYR A 16 -15.46 -5.98 -24.32
C TYR A 16 -15.76 -5.24 -23.02
N VAL A 17 -16.32 -4.03 -23.10
CA VAL A 17 -16.77 -3.28 -21.92
C VAL A 17 -17.98 -3.96 -21.27
N LEU A 18 -18.85 -4.56 -22.08
CA LEU A 18 -20.05 -5.27 -21.58
C LEU A 18 -19.68 -6.59 -20.89
N GLY A 19 -18.57 -7.22 -21.30
CA GLY A 19 -18.05 -8.45 -20.70
C GLY A 19 -17.22 -8.26 -19.42
N LEU A 20 -17.23 -7.08 -18.80
CA LEU A 20 -16.45 -6.82 -17.59
C LEU A 20 -16.96 -7.64 -16.39
N THR A 21 -16.05 -8.37 -15.76
CA THR A 21 -16.36 -9.18 -14.58
C THR A 21 -15.91 -8.48 -13.29
N LEU A 22 -16.56 -8.81 -12.17
CA LEU A 22 -16.20 -8.28 -10.85
C LEU A 22 -14.73 -8.49 -10.47
N PRO A 23 -14.08 -9.65 -10.77
CA PRO A 23 -12.65 -9.83 -10.51
C PRO A 23 -11.77 -8.78 -11.18
N LYS A 24 -12.01 -8.42 -12.46
CA LYS A 24 -11.24 -7.37 -13.16
C LYS A 24 -11.29 -6.04 -12.38
N LEU A 25 -12.44 -5.68 -11.81
CA LEU A 25 -12.58 -4.48 -10.99
C LEU A 25 -11.86 -4.59 -9.64
N LEU A 26 -12.01 -5.73 -8.95
CA LEU A 26 -11.40 -5.95 -7.63
C LEU A 26 -9.86 -5.99 -7.70
N GLU A 27 -9.29 -6.45 -8.81
CA GLU A 27 -7.85 -6.46 -9.01
C GLU A 27 -7.22 -5.08 -9.17
N ARG A 28 -7.99 -4.06 -9.53
CA ARG A 28 -7.50 -2.69 -9.67
C ARG A 28 -7.51 -1.88 -8.37
N ARG A 29 -7.99 -2.47 -7.27
CA ARG A 29 -7.98 -1.82 -5.95
C ARG A 29 -6.55 -1.72 -5.41
N LEU A 30 -6.24 -0.63 -4.72
CA LEU A 30 -4.94 -0.43 -4.09
C LEU A 30 -4.60 -1.58 -3.13
N GLN A 31 -5.58 -2.08 -2.38
CA GLN A 31 -5.40 -3.22 -1.48
C GLN A 31 -4.87 -4.48 -2.18
N THR A 32 -5.46 -4.85 -3.31
CA THR A 32 -5.05 -6.05 -4.07
C THR A 32 -3.74 -5.81 -4.82
N LYS A 33 -3.52 -4.60 -5.34
CA LYS A 33 -2.25 -4.21 -5.96
C LYS A 33 -1.07 -4.24 -4.98
N VAL A 34 -1.21 -3.67 -3.79
CA VAL A 34 -0.17 -3.70 -2.74
C VAL A 34 0.18 -5.13 -2.33
N PHE A 35 -0.81 -6.03 -2.27
CA PHE A 35 -0.56 -7.45 -2.02
C PHE A 35 0.15 -8.14 -3.19
N LYS A 36 -0.31 -7.95 -4.44
CA LYS A 36 0.32 -8.53 -5.64
C LYS A 36 1.76 -8.03 -5.85
N LEU A 37 2.08 -6.79 -5.43
CA LEU A 37 3.43 -6.22 -5.48
C LEU A 37 4.36 -6.73 -4.37
N GLY A 38 3.88 -7.56 -3.43
CA GLY A 38 4.71 -8.14 -2.37
C GLY A 38 5.03 -7.20 -1.21
N LEU A 39 4.46 -5.99 -1.17
CA LEU A 39 4.66 -5.02 -0.07
C LEU A 39 4.00 -5.47 1.25
N ALA A 40 3.04 -6.39 1.17
CA ALA A 40 2.31 -6.90 2.32
C ALA A 40 2.22 -8.44 2.28
N LYS A 41 2.29 -9.06 3.46
CA LYS A 41 2.19 -10.52 3.62
C LYS A 41 0.81 -11.10 3.26
N SER A 42 -0.26 -10.30 3.37
CA SER A 42 -1.63 -10.73 3.10
C SER A 42 -2.49 -9.55 2.64
N VAL A 43 -3.65 -9.85 2.06
CA VAL A 43 -4.64 -8.85 1.63
C VAL A 43 -5.17 -8.03 2.81
N HIS A 44 -5.29 -8.64 4.00
CA HIS A 44 -5.68 -7.94 5.22
C HIS A 44 -4.54 -7.05 5.75
N HIS A 45 -3.30 -7.53 5.68
CA HIS A 45 -2.12 -6.74 6.05
C HIS A 45 -1.97 -5.51 5.15
N ALA A 46 -2.18 -5.65 3.83
CA ALA A 46 -2.18 -4.52 2.90
C ALA A 46 -3.19 -3.44 3.30
N ARG A 47 -4.41 -3.84 3.70
CA ARG A 47 -5.45 -2.92 4.16
C ARG A 47 -5.02 -2.12 5.38
N VAL A 48 -4.40 -2.79 6.36
CA VAL A 48 -3.90 -2.15 7.59
C VAL A 48 -2.80 -1.14 7.26
N LEU A 49 -1.83 -1.51 6.41
CA LEU A 49 -0.74 -0.62 6.00
C LEU A 49 -1.26 0.64 5.29
N ILE A 50 -2.24 0.49 4.40
CA ILE A 50 -2.88 1.63 3.72
C ILE A 50 -3.57 2.53 4.74
N ARG A 51 -4.43 1.98 5.61
CA ARG A 51 -5.17 2.75 6.62
C ARG A 51 -4.27 3.46 7.64
N GLN A 52 -3.13 2.86 7.98
CA GLN A 52 -2.12 3.45 8.86
C GLN A 52 -1.21 4.45 8.15
N ARG A 53 -1.51 4.81 6.89
CA ARG A 53 -0.80 5.83 6.11
C ARG A 53 0.65 5.45 5.79
N HIS A 54 0.91 4.16 5.57
CA HIS A 54 2.24 3.67 5.22
C HIS A 54 2.50 3.60 3.72
N ILE A 55 1.47 3.67 2.88
CA ILE A 55 1.57 3.52 1.42
C ILE A 55 1.38 4.86 0.71
N ARG A 56 2.15 5.09 -0.35
CA ARG A 56 1.97 6.19 -1.29
C ARG A 56 1.74 5.67 -2.71
N VAL A 57 1.06 6.48 -3.52
CA VAL A 57 0.93 6.28 -4.96
C VAL A 57 1.54 7.50 -5.64
N GLY A 58 2.69 7.34 -6.29
CA GLY A 58 3.49 8.46 -6.78
C GLY A 58 4.02 9.30 -5.64
N LYS A 59 3.60 10.57 -5.59
CA LYS A 59 3.98 11.53 -4.55
C LYS A 59 2.95 11.62 -3.42
N GLN A 60 1.72 11.15 -3.66
CA GLN A 60 0.60 11.33 -2.75
C GLN A 60 0.47 10.13 -1.81
N MET A 61 0.31 10.41 -0.52
CA MET A 61 -0.07 9.42 0.48
C MET A 61 -1.55 9.09 0.34
N VAL A 62 -1.89 7.80 0.27
CA VAL A 62 -3.27 7.31 0.09
C VAL A 62 -3.62 6.37 1.22
N ASP A 63 -4.71 6.64 1.91
CA ASP A 63 -5.19 5.89 3.09
C ASP A 63 -6.51 5.14 2.86
N ILE A 64 -7.01 5.13 1.61
CA ILE A 64 -8.25 4.48 1.20
C ILE A 64 -7.94 3.18 0.43
N PRO A 65 -8.24 1.98 0.99
CA PRO A 65 -7.94 0.70 0.34
C PRO A 65 -8.77 0.43 -0.93
N SER A 66 -9.92 1.10 -1.09
CA SER A 66 -10.77 1.02 -2.28
C SER A 66 -10.29 1.91 -3.43
N PHE A 67 -9.19 2.64 -3.26
CA PHE A 67 -8.62 3.47 -4.32
C PHE A 67 -8.34 2.65 -5.57
N LEU A 68 -8.86 3.09 -6.72
CA LEU A 68 -8.66 2.43 -8.00
C LEU A 68 -7.36 2.93 -8.64
N VAL A 69 -6.38 2.04 -8.74
CA VAL A 69 -5.04 2.40 -9.25
C VAL A 69 -5.07 2.46 -10.78
N ARG A 70 -4.59 3.56 -11.34
CA ARG A 70 -4.37 3.73 -12.79
C ARG A 70 -3.10 3.00 -13.23
N ILE A 71 -3.04 2.56 -14.49
CA ILE A 71 -1.85 1.85 -15.02
C ILE A 71 -0.58 2.68 -14.81
N ASP A 72 -0.60 3.96 -15.19
CA ASP A 72 0.56 4.85 -15.12
C ASP A 72 1.09 5.00 -13.68
N SER A 73 0.20 4.99 -12.70
CA SER A 73 0.54 5.18 -11.29
C SER A 73 0.92 3.87 -10.58
N GLU A 74 0.64 2.72 -11.19
CA GLU A 74 0.86 1.40 -10.60
C GLU A 74 2.34 1.14 -10.29
N LYS A 75 3.24 1.57 -11.19
CA LYS A 75 4.69 1.46 -11.01
C LYS A 75 5.23 2.33 -9.87
N HIS A 76 4.44 3.28 -9.40
CA HIS A 76 4.84 4.26 -8.41
C HIS A 76 4.22 3.98 -7.02
N ILE A 77 3.79 2.75 -6.78
CA ILE A 77 3.29 2.30 -5.47
C ILE A 77 4.49 1.87 -4.63
N ASP A 78 4.65 2.51 -3.48
CA ASP A 78 5.75 2.23 -2.56
C ASP A 78 5.38 2.67 -1.14
N PHE A 79 6.24 2.37 -0.16
CA PHE A 79 6.13 2.95 1.17
C PHE A 79 6.28 4.47 1.11
N ALA A 80 5.49 5.15 1.95
CA ALA A 80 5.59 6.60 2.10
C ALA A 80 6.94 6.96 2.73
N THR A 81 7.58 8.03 2.24
CA THR A 81 8.85 8.54 2.79
C THR A 81 8.74 8.92 4.26
N ALA A 82 7.57 9.39 4.70
CA ALA A 82 7.29 9.71 6.10
C ALA A 82 7.03 8.47 6.98
N SER A 83 6.83 7.30 6.38
CA SER A 83 6.55 6.05 7.09
C SER A 83 7.81 5.50 7.76
N PRO A 84 7.72 4.90 8.97
CA PRO A 84 8.83 4.15 9.55
C PRO A 84 9.38 3.04 8.63
N PHE A 85 8.53 2.49 7.76
CA PHE A 85 8.92 1.48 6.78
C PHE A 85 9.63 2.05 5.54
N GLY A 86 9.48 3.37 5.29
CA GLY A 86 10.13 4.09 4.18
C GLY A 86 11.42 4.79 4.58
N GLY A 87 12.05 4.40 5.70
CA GLY A 87 13.29 5.00 6.22
C GLY A 87 13.10 6.16 7.19
N SER A 88 11.87 6.52 7.56
CA SER A 88 11.61 7.55 8.57
C SER A 88 11.86 7.06 10.00
N ARG A 89 11.87 8.01 10.95
CA ARG A 89 12.04 7.72 12.37
C ARG A 89 10.96 6.75 12.86
N PRO A 90 11.30 5.82 13.78
CA PRO A 90 10.32 4.93 14.39
C PRO A 90 9.13 5.69 15.02
N GLY A 91 7.96 5.05 14.99
CA GLY A 91 6.72 5.58 15.55
C GLY A 91 6.80 5.83 17.06
N ARG A 92 5.92 6.70 17.58
CA ARG A 92 5.93 7.17 18.99
C ARG A 92 6.02 6.04 20.01
N VAL A 93 5.16 5.02 19.88
CA VAL A 93 5.12 3.89 20.82
C VAL A 93 6.42 3.10 20.79
N LYS A 94 6.93 2.77 19.58
CA LYS A 94 8.20 2.06 19.40
C LYS A 94 9.38 2.84 20.00
N ARG A 95 9.40 4.17 19.85
CA ARG A 95 10.43 5.00 20.49
C ARG A 95 10.33 4.99 22.01
N LYS A 96 9.12 5.07 22.57
CA LYS A 96 8.91 5.01 24.02
C LYS A 96 9.36 3.66 24.59
N THR A 97 9.04 2.55 23.93
CA THR A 97 9.47 1.21 24.37
C THR A 97 10.99 1.05 24.30
N LEU A 98 11.63 1.52 23.22
CA LEU A 98 13.10 1.45 23.08
C LEU A 98 13.81 2.27 24.17
N ARG A 99 13.28 3.46 24.50
CA ARG A 99 13.83 4.28 25.58
C ARG A 99 13.75 3.56 26.94
N ASN A 100 12.57 3.04 27.27
CA ASN A 100 12.37 2.31 28.52
C ASN A 100 13.23 1.03 28.60
N GLN A 101 13.50 0.37 27.47
CA GLN A 101 14.41 -0.78 27.41
C GLN A 101 15.86 -0.37 27.68
N LYS A 102 16.29 0.78 27.13
CA LYS A 102 17.63 1.33 27.37
C LYS A 102 17.84 1.71 28.84
N GLU A 103 16.87 2.40 29.43
CA GLU A 103 16.89 2.78 30.86
C GLU A 103 16.94 1.56 31.79
N LYS A 104 16.27 0.46 31.44
CA LYS A 104 16.33 -0.80 32.20
C LYS A 104 17.68 -1.49 32.08
N ALA A 105 18.28 -1.52 30.88
CA ALA A 105 19.58 -2.14 30.67
C ALA A 105 20.69 -1.38 31.43
N GLU A 106 20.64 -0.04 31.42
CA GLU A 106 21.62 0.80 32.14
C GLU A 106 21.47 0.74 33.67
N GLY A 107 20.30 0.34 34.20
CA GLY A 107 20.06 0.22 35.63
C GLY A 107 20.36 -1.16 36.23
N ASP A 108 20.64 -2.17 35.40
CA ASP A 108 20.99 -3.54 35.83
C ASP A 108 22.53 -3.72 35.95
N ASP A 109 23.31 -2.82 35.34
CA ASP A 109 24.77 -2.82 35.34
C ASP A 109 25.40 -2.07 36.54
N ASN A 110 24.60 -1.63 37.53
CA ASN A 110 25.04 -0.79 38.65
C ASN A 110 24.41 -1.22 39.98
#